data_AF-A0A7S2PPY3-F1
#
_entry.id   AF-A0A7S2PPY3-F1
#
_cell.length_a   1.000
_cell.length_b   1.000
_cell.length_c   1.000
_cell.angle_alpha   90.00
_cell.angle_beta   90.00
_cell.angle_gamma   90.00
#
_symmetry.space_group_name_H-M   'P 1'
#
loop_
_entity.id
_entity.type
_entity.pdbx_description
1 polymer ?
#
loop_
_entity_poly.entity_id
_entity_poly.type
_entity_poly.pdbx_seq_one_letter_code
_entity_poly.pdbx_strand_id
1 'polypeptide(L)'
;VFDQERYHERRNQENVNSYLAACKCNIDTFDPDTANIIPNDLGSMDIECDYCHALLFKVEFRRNQDNKKHMGKMCCNQDQVKLDQPPPVPIALYKLFTSDDPRAKAFRHLLRYFNAGMAMGS
;
A
#
# COMPACT_ATOMS: atom_id res chain seq x y z
N VAL A 1 25.53 15.96 -20.80
CA VAL A 1 25.29 16.89 -19.66
C VAL A 1 23.81 17.28 -19.56
N PHE A 2 23.15 17.64 -20.67
CA PHE A 2 21.73 18.05 -20.76
C PHE A 2 20.61 17.04 -20.39
N ASP A 3 20.92 15.81 -19.98
CA ASP A 3 19.92 14.75 -19.77
C ASP A 3 19.72 14.35 -18.30
N GLN A 4 20.75 14.56 -17.46
CA GLN A 4 20.66 14.32 -16.01
C GLN A 4 19.94 15.48 -15.31
N GLU A 5 20.18 16.73 -15.72
CA GLU A 5 19.53 17.91 -15.14
C GLU A 5 18.02 17.89 -15.39
N ARG A 6 17.57 17.55 -16.61
CA ARG A 6 16.13 17.38 -16.93
C ARG A 6 15.47 16.20 -16.20
N TYR A 7 16.24 15.19 -15.79
CA TYR A 7 15.74 14.09 -14.97
C TYR A 7 15.53 14.53 -13.51
N HIS A 8 16.49 15.27 -12.95
CA HIS A 8 16.39 15.82 -11.60
C HIS A 8 15.30 16.90 -11.48
N GLU A 9 15.14 17.76 -12.49
CA GLU A 9 14.10 18.80 -12.51
C GLU A 9 12.69 18.22 -12.59
N ARG A 10 12.45 17.21 -13.45
CA ARG A 10 11.14 16.51 -13.50
C ARG A 10 10.81 15.83 -12.18
N ARG A 11 11.79 15.17 -11.56
CA ARG A 11 11.61 14.51 -10.26
C ARG A 11 11.32 15.52 -9.16
N ASN A 12 11.94 16.70 -9.17
CA ASN A 12 11.65 17.78 -8.23
C ASN A 12 10.26 18.40 -8.46
N GLN A 13 9.81 18.57 -9.71
CA GLN A 13 8.45 19.06 -9.99
C GLN A 13 7.35 18.06 -9.62
N GLU A 14 7.55 16.75 -9.86
CA GLU A 14 6.65 15.69 -9.40
C GLU A 14 6.61 15.60 -7.87
N ASN A 15 7.74 15.84 -7.20
CA ASN A 15 7.83 15.87 -5.74
C ASN A 15 7.02 17.02 -5.14
N VAL A 16 7.13 18.25 -5.66
CA VAL A 16 6.43 19.41 -5.07
C VAL A 16 4.90 19.26 -5.16
N ASN A 17 4.39 18.69 -6.25
CA ASN A 17 2.97 18.40 -6.41
C ASN A 17 2.50 17.18 -5.58
N SER A 18 3.35 16.17 -5.40
CA SER A 18 3.03 15.02 -4.54
C SER A 18 3.07 15.37 -3.06
N TYR A 19 3.96 16.26 -2.62
CA TYR A 19 3.99 16.77 -1.24
C TYR A 19 2.74 17.57 -0.90
N LEU A 20 2.22 18.40 -1.81
CA LEU A 20 0.97 19.14 -1.60
C LEU A 20 -0.28 18.24 -1.52
N ALA A 21 -0.31 17.14 -2.28
CA ALA A 21 -1.37 16.14 -2.19
C ALA A 21 -1.23 15.25 -0.95
N ALA A 22 -0.01 14.83 -0.61
CA ALA A 22 0.28 14.02 0.56
C ALA A 22 0.07 14.80 1.88
N CYS A 23 0.31 16.12 1.90
CA CYS A 23 0.01 16.99 3.04
C CYS A 23 -1.51 17.14 3.30
N LYS A 24 -2.37 16.89 2.30
CA LYS A 24 -3.84 16.81 2.51
C LYS A 24 -4.30 15.45 3.02
N CYS A 25 -3.45 14.43 2.87
CA CYS A 25 -3.64 13.10 3.43
C CYS A 25 -2.90 12.94 4.76
N ASN A 26 -2.68 14.04 5.51
CA ASN A 26 -2.07 13.91 6.82
C ASN A 26 -2.99 13.05 7.71
N ILE A 27 -2.38 12.17 8.50
CA ILE A 27 -3.10 11.30 9.44
C ILE A 27 -3.89 12.13 10.48
N ASP A 28 -3.48 13.39 10.66
CA ASP A 28 -4.07 14.38 11.59
C ASP A 28 -5.14 15.28 10.97
N THR A 29 -5.45 15.14 9.68
CA THR A 29 -6.52 15.94 9.06
C THR A 29 -7.87 15.30 9.38
N PHE A 30 -8.43 15.68 10.54
CA PHE A 30 -9.79 15.31 10.99
C PHE A 30 -10.89 16.14 10.30
N ASP A 31 -10.55 16.94 9.29
CA ASP A 31 -11.52 17.75 8.54
C ASP A 31 -12.32 16.86 7.56
N PRO A 32 -13.63 16.64 7.81
CA PRO A 32 -14.48 15.83 6.95
C PRO A 32 -14.64 16.41 5.53
N ASP A 33 -14.28 17.67 5.27
CA ASP A 33 -14.37 18.30 3.95
C ASP A 33 -13.08 18.17 3.12
N THR A 34 -11.98 17.67 3.71
CA THR A 34 -10.84 17.13 2.94
C THR A 34 -11.11 15.73 2.37
N ALA A 35 -12.30 15.18 2.60
CA ALA A 35 -12.70 13.81 2.30
C ALA A 35 -13.01 13.49 0.82
N ASN A 36 -12.73 14.38 -0.13
CA ASN A 36 -12.72 14.02 -1.55
C ASN A 36 -11.41 13.30 -1.93
N ILE A 37 -11.09 12.23 -1.20
CA ILE A 37 -10.02 11.30 -1.56
C ILE A 37 -10.57 10.43 -2.68
N ILE A 38 -10.15 10.72 -3.91
CA ILE A 38 -10.46 9.86 -5.06
C ILE A 38 -9.70 8.54 -4.82
N PRO A 39 -10.39 7.39 -4.70
CA PRO A 39 -9.73 6.11 -4.57
C PRO A 39 -8.84 5.88 -5.78
N ASN A 40 -7.56 5.62 -5.55
CA ASN A 40 -6.66 5.20 -6.62
C ASN A 40 -6.88 3.71 -6.89
N ASP A 41 -7.85 3.41 -7.76
CA ASP A 41 -8.15 2.04 -8.17
C ASP A 41 -7.18 1.59 -9.27
N LEU A 42 -6.29 0.65 -8.92
CA LEU A 42 -5.31 0.03 -9.83
C LEU A 42 -5.90 -1.17 -10.59
N GLY A 43 -7.17 -1.50 -10.38
CA GLY A 43 -7.85 -2.64 -10.95
C GLY A 43 -7.69 -3.92 -10.11
N SER A 44 -7.93 -5.07 -10.74
CA SER A 44 -7.83 -6.38 -10.07
C SER A 44 -6.38 -6.77 -9.77
N MET A 45 -6.17 -7.39 -8.61
CA MET A 45 -4.90 -7.98 -8.19
C MET A 45 -4.93 -9.49 -8.49
N ASP A 46 -4.85 -9.85 -9.77
CA ASP A 46 -5.09 -11.20 -10.30
C ASP A 46 -3.85 -11.88 -10.90
N ILE A 47 -2.76 -11.14 -11.07
CA ILE A 47 -1.51 -11.68 -11.62
C ILE A 47 -0.74 -12.32 -10.49
N GLU A 48 -0.33 -13.57 -10.65
CA GLU A 48 0.50 -14.28 -9.66
C GLU A 48 1.99 -14.21 -10.01
N CYS A 49 2.84 -14.08 -8.98
CA CYS A 49 4.30 -14.14 -9.11
C CYS A 49 4.77 -15.58 -9.22
N ASP A 50 5.59 -15.91 -10.22
CA ASP A 50 6.06 -17.28 -10.44
C ASP A 50 7.08 -17.77 -9.38
N TYR A 51 7.56 -16.87 -8.52
CA TYR A 51 8.54 -17.18 -7.46
C TYR A 51 7.90 -17.23 -6.07
N CYS A 52 7.20 -16.16 -5.67
CA CYS A 52 6.64 -16.00 -4.33
C CYS A 52 5.14 -16.37 -4.24
N HIS A 53 4.47 -16.62 -5.36
CA HIS A 53 3.02 -16.81 -5.44
C HIS A 53 2.19 -15.64 -4.88
N ALA A 54 2.82 -14.49 -4.65
CA ALA A 54 2.10 -13.27 -4.27
C ALA A 54 1.29 -12.75 -5.47
N LEU A 55 0.15 -12.13 -5.18
CA LEU A 55 -0.69 -11.46 -6.17
C LEU A 55 -0.15 -10.06 -6.46
N LEU A 56 -0.23 -9.63 -7.73
CA LEU A 56 0.27 -8.37 -8.24
C LEU A 56 -0.83 -7.59 -8.97
N PHE A 57 -0.72 -6.26 -8.96
CA PHE A 57 -1.43 -5.43 -9.92
C PHE A 57 -0.73 -5.44 -11.29
N LYS A 58 -1.51 -5.23 -12.36
CA LYS A 58 -0.99 -5.13 -13.74
C LYS A 58 0.06 -4.03 -13.92
N VAL A 59 -0.01 -2.96 -13.14
CA VAL A 59 0.96 -1.84 -13.21
C VAL A 59 2.31 -2.18 -12.56
N GLU A 60 2.33 -3.16 -11.64
CA GLU A 60 3.54 -3.60 -10.94
C GLU A 60 4.20 -4.80 -11.61
N PHE A 61 3.47 -5.44 -12.52
CA PHE A 61 3.86 -6.61 -13.26
C PHE A 61 5.09 -6.38 -14.16
N ARG A 62 6.09 -7.26 -14.04
CA ARG A 62 7.27 -7.32 -14.90
C ARG A 62 7.53 -8.75 -15.36
N ARG A 63 8.28 -8.89 -16.46
CA ARG A 63 8.76 -10.16 -16.98
C ARG A 63 10.27 -10.19 -17.05
N ASN A 64 10.87 -11.32 -16.69
CA ASN A 64 12.29 -11.60 -16.93
C ASN A 64 12.50 -12.07 -18.40
N GLN A 65 13.77 -12.23 -18.79
CA GLN A 65 14.22 -12.91 -20.02
C GLN A 65 13.58 -14.30 -20.18
N ASP A 66 13.39 -15.05 -19.09
CA ASP A 66 12.71 -16.36 -19.10
C ASP A 66 11.17 -16.27 -19.17
N ASN A 67 10.62 -15.09 -19.46
CA ASN A 67 9.18 -14.79 -19.47
C ASN A 67 8.45 -15.06 -18.13
N LYS A 68 9.20 -15.22 -17.03
CA LYS A 68 8.67 -15.39 -15.68
C LYS A 68 8.08 -14.09 -15.13
N LYS A 69 6.90 -14.19 -14.54
CA LYS A 69 6.11 -13.12 -13.93
C LYS A 69 6.69 -12.75 -12.56
N HIS A 70 7.01 -11.47 -12.36
CA HIS A 70 7.49 -11.00 -11.07
C HIS A 70 7.29 -9.49 -10.87
N MET A 71 7.51 -9.03 -9.63
CA MET A 71 7.44 -7.63 -9.21
C MET A 71 8.81 -6.96 -9.07
N GLY A 72 9.89 -7.70 -9.38
CA GLY A 72 11.26 -7.25 -9.17
C GLY A 72 11.55 -7.14 -7.67
N LYS A 73 12.16 -6.02 -7.25
CA LYS A 73 12.51 -5.76 -5.85
C LYS A 73 11.30 -5.56 -4.90
N MET A 74 10.08 -5.47 -5.44
CA MET A 74 8.86 -5.21 -4.65
C MET A 74 8.22 -6.47 -4.03
N CYS A 75 8.49 -7.69 -4.55
CA CYS A 75 8.08 -8.95 -3.90
C CYS A 75 9.31 -9.65 -3.30
N CYS A 76 9.68 -10.81 -3.86
CA CYS A 76 10.77 -11.66 -3.39
C CYS A 76 12.10 -11.39 -4.10
N ASN A 77 12.17 -10.36 -4.94
CA ASN A 77 13.34 -10.04 -5.75
C ASN A 77 13.87 -11.26 -6.52
N GLN A 78 12.98 -11.95 -7.24
CA GLN A 78 13.29 -13.18 -8.00
C GLN A 78 13.85 -14.30 -7.11
N ASP A 79 13.15 -14.57 -5.99
CA ASP A 79 13.50 -15.62 -5.00
C ASP A 79 14.77 -15.34 -4.17
N GLN A 80 15.30 -14.11 -4.22
CA GLN A 80 16.42 -13.71 -3.35
C GLN A 80 15.98 -13.43 -1.91
N VAL A 81 14.71 -13.09 -1.69
CA VAL A 81 14.13 -12.83 -0.38
C VAL A 81 13.03 -13.87 -0.11
N LYS A 82 13.21 -14.66 0.94
CA LYS A 82 12.20 -15.58 1.46
C LYS A 82 11.55 -14.95 2.69
N LEU A 83 10.26 -14.65 2.59
CA LEU A 83 9.47 -14.16 3.70
C LEU A 83 8.87 -15.36 4.44
N ASP A 84 9.05 -15.39 5.75
CA ASP A 84 8.39 -16.39 6.58
C ASP A 84 6.88 -16.15 6.58
N GLN A 85 6.12 -17.24 6.77
CA GLN A 85 4.67 -17.11 6.91
C GLN A 85 4.35 -16.27 8.16
N PRO A 86 3.46 -15.28 8.04
CA PRO A 86 3.08 -14.48 9.19
C PRO A 86 2.43 -15.38 10.26
N PRO A 87 2.63 -15.07 11.56
CA PRO A 87 1.97 -15.80 12.62
C PRO A 87 0.44 -15.70 12.47
N PRO A 88 -0.31 -16.69 12.99
CA PRO A 88 -1.76 -16.66 12.92
C PRO A 88 -2.32 -15.41 13.62
N VAL A 89 -3.31 -14.79 12.98
CA VAL A 89 -3.97 -13.61 13.53
C VAL A 89 -4.65 -13.98 14.86
N PRO A 90 -4.46 -13.19 15.94
CA PRO A 90 -5.16 -13.42 17.20
C PRO A 90 -6.68 -13.47 17.00
N ILE A 91 -7.34 -14.48 17.57
CA ILE A 91 -8.77 -14.76 17.36
C ILE A 91 -9.65 -13.53 17.66
N ALA A 92 -9.31 -12.75 18.67
CA ALA A 92 -10.03 -11.53 19.04
C ALA A 92 -10.00 -10.50 17.90
N LEU A 93 -8.84 -10.27 17.28
CA LEU A 93 -8.70 -9.37 16.14
C LEU A 93 -9.46 -9.92 14.93
N TYR A 94 -9.30 -11.20 14.62
CA TYR A 94 -10.03 -11.83 13.52
C TYR A 94 -11.54 -11.60 13.62
N LYS A 95 -12.12 -11.79 14.81
CA LYS A 95 -13.55 -11.55 15.06
C LYS A 95 -13.94 -10.07 14.84
N LEU A 96 -13.11 -9.11 15.22
CA LEU A 96 -13.39 -7.69 14.98
C LEU A 96 -13.40 -7.33 13.49
N PHE A 97 -12.59 -8.01 12.67
CA PHE A 97 -12.54 -7.77 11.23
C PHE A 97 -13.63 -8.51 10.44
N THR A 98 -14.08 -9.69 10.90
CA THR A 98 -14.99 -10.56 10.11
C THR A 98 -16.41 -10.66 10.65
N SER A 99 -16.62 -10.46 11.95
CA SER A 99 -17.95 -10.62 12.56
C SER A 99 -18.91 -9.48 12.20
N ASP A 100 -20.20 -9.79 12.22
CA ASP A 100 -21.31 -8.85 12.03
C ASP A 100 -21.83 -8.21 13.33
N ASP A 101 -21.17 -8.50 14.45
CA ASP A 101 -21.45 -7.87 15.75
C ASP A 101 -21.39 -6.32 15.65
N PRO A 102 -22.32 -5.59 16.30
CA PRO A 102 -22.26 -4.13 16.39
C PRO A 102 -20.88 -3.56 16.79
N ARG A 103 -20.19 -4.23 17.72
CA ARG A 103 -18.83 -3.86 18.15
C ARG A 103 -17.81 -4.01 17.04
N ALA A 104 -17.91 -5.07 16.23
CA ALA A 104 -17.01 -5.33 15.12
C ALA A 104 -17.20 -4.28 14.00
N LYS A 105 -18.45 -3.89 13.73
CA LYS A 105 -18.76 -2.80 12.78
C LYS A 105 -18.22 -1.46 13.26
N ALA A 106 -18.43 -1.13 14.54
CA ALA A 106 -17.89 0.10 15.14
C ALA A 106 -16.35 0.12 15.10
N PHE A 107 -15.69 -1.02 15.38
CA PHE A 107 -14.25 -1.15 15.27
C PHE A 107 -13.74 -0.88 13.85
N ARG A 108 -14.35 -1.49 12.83
CA ARG A 108 -13.98 -1.26 11.41
C ARG A 108 -14.17 0.20 10.99
N HIS A 109 -15.25 0.83 11.43
CA HIS A 109 -15.52 2.25 11.16
C HIS A 109 -14.46 3.17 11.78
N LEU A 110 -14.00 2.84 12.99
CA LEU A 110 -13.01 3.62 13.75
C LEU A 110 -11.56 3.15 13.54
N LEU A 111 -11.31 2.23 12.61
CA LEU A 111 -9.99 1.61 12.45
C LEU A 111 -8.87 2.62 12.22
N ARG A 112 -9.11 3.63 11.38
CA ARG A 112 -8.14 4.71 11.11
C ARG A 112 -7.84 5.53 12.36
N TYR A 113 -8.85 5.79 13.20
CA TYR A 113 -8.69 6.51 14.45
C TYR A 113 -7.80 5.72 15.43
N PHE A 114 -8.03 4.40 15.58
CA PHE A 114 -7.18 3.54 16.40
C PHE A 114 -5.74 3.49 15.88
N ASN A 115 -5.55 3.33 14.56
CA ASN A 115 -4.21 3.29 13.96
C ASN A 115 -3.47 4.62 14.12
N ALA A 116 -4.16 5.75 13.96
CA ALA A 116 -3.59 7.08 14.15
C ALA A 116 -3.20 7.33 15.62
N GLY A 117 -4.09 7.02 16.57
CA GLY A 117 -3.82 7.20 17.99
C GLY A 117 -2.66 6.36 18.51
N MET A 118 -2.43 5.19 17.93
CA MET A 118 -1.32 4.30 18.30
C MET A 118 -0.01 4.63 17.58
N ALA A 119 -0.03 5.39 16.50
CA ALA A 119 1.17 5.72 15.70
C ALA A 119 2.16 6.65 16.43
N MET A 120 1.71 7.39 17.44
CA MET A 120 2.52 8.32 18.24
C MET A 120 3.01 7.72 19.56
N GLY A 121 2.77 6.42 19.78
CA GLY A 121 3.07 5.73 21.04
C GLY A 121 4.40 4.96 21.08
N SER A 122 5.29 5.15 20.11
CA SER A 122 6.59 4.46 19.98
C SER A 122 7.79 5.36 20.30
#